data_AF-A0A843DQ53-F1
#
_entry.id   AF-A0A843DQ53-F1
#
_cell.length_a   1.000
_cell.length_b   1.000
_cell.length_c   1.000
_cell.angle_alpha   90.00
_cell.angle_beta   90.00
_cell.angle_gamma   90.00
#
_symmetry.space_group_name_H-M   'P 1'
#
loop_
_entity.id
_entity.type
_entity.pdbx_description
1 polymer ?
#
loop_
_entity_poly.entity_id
_entity_poly.type
_entity_poly.pdbx_seq_one_letter_code
_entity_poly.pdbx_strand_id
1 'polypeptide(L)'
;MALRLSFTLDSVLSERIDQFAKKQELDRNEAVLLLLEHGLDRAAGEGVIEPIRDRDFKREARMQKNIDSITGGLDDLRKEIRSLHHLVNLSMKDSEKKNSRRGLFK
;
A
#
# COMPACT_ATOMS: atom_id res chain seq x y z
N MET A 1 9.72 -35.10 -15.25
CA MET A 1 8.53 -34.21 -15.35
C MET A 1 9.02 -32.78 -15.25
N ALA A 2 8.60 -31.90 -16.16
CA ALA A 2 8.96 -30.48 -16.12
C ALA A 2 7.86 -29.68 -15.41
N LEU A 3 8.24 -28.78 -14.51
CA LEU A 3 7.32 -27.96 -13.72
C LEU A 3 7.58 -26.49 -14.03
N ARG A 4 6.55 -25.75 -14.41
CA ARG A 4 6.68 -24.32 -14.72
C ARG A 4 6.40 -23.51 -13.47
N LEU A 5 7.35 -22.66 -13.09
CA LEU A 5 7.21 -21.73 -11.97
C LEU A 5 7.20 -20.30 -12.50
N SER A 6 6.36 -19.46 -11.90
CA SER A 6 6.27 -18.03 -12.20
C SER A 6 6.20 -17.26 -10.89
N PHE A 7 7.03 -16.23 -10.75
CA PHE A 7 7.13 -15.41 -9.55
C PHE A 7 7.25 -13.93 -9.92
N THR A 8 6.72 -13.08 -9.04
CA THR A 8 6.89 -11.63 -9.10
C THR A 8 8.02 -11.24 -8.15
N LEU A 9 8.95 -10.45 -8.64
CA LEU A 9 10.12 -9.97 -7.90
C LEU A 9 10.03 -8.45 -7.76
N ASP A 10 10.59 -7.93 -6.68
CA ASP A 10 10.87 -6.50 -6.61
C ASP A 10 12.02 -6.13 -7.57
N SER A 11 12.10 -4.84 -7.93
CA SER A 11 13.10 -4.35 -8.90
C SER A 11 14.53 -4.57 -8.43
N VAL A 12 14.80 -4.44 -7.13
CA VAL A 12 16.14 -4.59 -6.55
C VAL A 12 16.60 -6.04 -6.64
N LEU A 13 15.73 -6.99 -6.31
CA LEU A 13 16.01 -8.41 -6.41
C LEU A 13 16.17 -8.85 -7.86
N SER A 14 15.32 -8.34 -8.76
CA SER A 14 15.46 -8.59 -10.20
C SER A 14 16.81 -8.11 -10.73
N GLU A 15 17.25 -6.92 -10.34
CA GLU A 15 18.54 -6.37 -10.77
C GLU A 15 19.72 -7.18 -10.20
N ARG A 16 19.64 -7.63 -8.94
CA ARG A 16 20.66 -8.51 -8.35
C ARG A 16 20.78 -9.83 -9.09
N ILE A 17 19.66 -10.43 -9.49
CA ILE A 17 19.66 -11.65 -10.30
C ILE A 17 20.29 -11.38 -11.67
N ASP A 18 19.98 -10.25 -12.30
CA ASP A 18 20.59 -9.87 -13.59
C ASP A 18 22.10 -9.69 -13.50
N GLN A 19 22.57 -9.04 -12.43
CA GLN A 19 24.01 -8.87 -12.18
C GLN A 19 24.70 -10.21 -11.95
N PHE A 20 24.05 -11.14 -11.22
CA PHE A 20 24.57 -12.49 -11.01
C PHE A 20 24.61 -13.28 -12.32
N ALA A 21 23.53 -13.26 -13.10
CA ALA A 21 23.43 -13.93 -14.40
C ALA A 21 24.53 -13.47 -15.35
N LYS A 22 24.75 -12.15 -15.45
CA LYS A 22 25.85 -11.57 -16.25
C LYS A 22 27.23 -12.03 -15.80
N LYS A 23 27.47 -12.09 -14.48
CA LYS A 23 28.77 -12.53 -13.93
C LYS A 23 29.06 -14.00 -14.19
N GLN A 24 28.02 -14.82 -14.22
CA GLN A 24 28.13 -16.26 -14.46
C GLN A 24 27.92 -16.65 -15.94
N GLU A 25 27.69 -15.66 -16.82
CA GLU A 25 27.38 -15.87 -18.25
C GLU A 25 26.16 -16.80 -18.48
N LEU A 26 25.15 -16.69 -17.62
CA LEU A 26 23.93 -17.49 -17.66
C LEU A 26 22.73 -16.69 -18.16
N ASP A 27 21.71 -17.39 -18.70
CA ASP A 27 20.38 -16.78 -18.84
C ASP A 27 19.78 -16.49 -17.46
N ARG A 28 18.89 -15.49 -17.37
CA ARG A 28 18.22 -15.12 -16.12
C ARG A 28 17.51 -16.31 -15.49
N ASN A 29 16.84 -17.16 -16.28
CA ASN A 29 16.11 -18.30 -15.74
C ASN A 29 17.06 -19.36 -15.14
N GLU A 30 18.16 -19.65 -15.82
CA GLU A 30 19.20 -20.57 -15.35
C GLU A 30 19.85 -20.04 -14.07
N ALA A 31 20.16 -18.74 -14.03
CA ALA A 31 20.67 -18.07 -12.85
C ALA A 31 19.71 -18.20 -11.65
N VAL A 32 18.40 -18.04 -11.85
CA VAL A 32 17.43 -18.23 -10.76
C VAL A 32 17.41 -19.69 -10.28
N LEU A 33 17.43 -20.66 -11.19
CA LEU A 33 17.45 -22.08 -10.81
C LEU A 33 18.70 -22.41 -10.00
N LEU A 34 19.87 -21.95 -10.44
CA LEU A 34 21.13 -22.18 -9.76
C LEU A 34 21.17 -21.54 -8.35
N LEU A 35 20.63 -20.33 -8.21
CA LEU A 35 20.48 -19.69 -6.90
C LEU A 35 19.51 -20.43 -5.97
N LEU A 36 18.44 -21.02 -6.52
CA LEU A 36 17.51 -21.84 -5.74
C LEU A 36 18.16 -23.16 -5.28
N GLU A 37 18.88 -23.84 -6.17
CA GLU A 37 19.60 -25.09 -5.86
C GLU A 37 20.63 -24.86 -4.75
N HIS A 38 21.50 -23.85 -4.90
CA HIS A 38 22.45 -23.48 -3.86
C HIS A 38 21.78 -23.05 -2.55
N GLY A 39 20.63 -22.37 -2.62
CA GLY A 39 19.85 -22.01 -1.45
C GLY A 39 19.31 -23.23 -0.70
N LEU A 40 18.85 -24.25 -1.44
CA LEU A 40 18.36 -25.50 -0.87
C LEU A 40 19.48 -26.32 -0.22
N ASP A 41 20.61 -26.46 -0.91
CA ASP A 41 21.80 -27.17 -0.37
C ASP A 41 22.29 -26.51 0.92
N ARG A 42 22.33 -25.18 0.93
CA ARG A 42 22.72 -24.41 2.12
C ARG A 42 21.73 -24.59 3.27
N ALA A 43 20.43 -24.53 2.98
CA ALA A 43 19.39 -24.73 4.00
C ALA A 43 19.40 -26.17 4.57
N ALA A 44 19.75 -27.17 3.75
CA ALA A 44 19.90 -28.56 4.19
C ALA A 44 21.14 -28.75 5.10
N GLY A 45 22.24 -28.03 4.85
CA GLY A 45 23.47 -28.13 5.61
C GLY A 45 23.55 -27.26 6.88
N GLU A 46 23.06 -26.02 6.83
CA GLU A 46 23.20 -25.03 7.90
C GLU A 46 21.91 -24.83 8.72
N GLY A 47 20.81 -25.48 8.35
CA GLY A 47 19.49 -25.27 8.92
C GLY A 47 18.70 -24.15 8.21
N VAL A 48 17.47 -23.92 8.66
CA VAL A 48 16.55 -22.95 8.01
C VAL A 48 17.16 -21.55 8.04
N ILE A 49 17.47 -21.01 6.86
CA ILE A 49 17.88 -19.62 6.69
C ILE A 49 16.65 -18.76 6.99
N GLU A 50 16.68 -18.01 8.08
CA GLU A 50 15.67 -16.99 8.33
C GLU A 50 15.69 -15.99 7.16
N PRO A 51 14.54 -15.73 6.50
CA PRO A 51 14.52 -14.79 5.40
C PRO A 51 14.95 -13.40 5.89
N ILE A 52 16.11 -12.93 5.38
CA ILE A 52 16.72 -11.62 5.72
C ILE A 52 15.75 -10.46 5.54
N ARG A 53 14.78 -10.62 4.63
CA ARG A 53 13.66 -9.73 4.43
C ARG A 53 12.40 -10.57 4.44
N ASP A 54 11.60 -10.41 5.48
CA ASP A 54 10.15 -10.56 5.33
C ASP A 54 9.77 -9.77 4.07
N ARG A 55 8.84 -10.26 3.24
CA ARG A 55 8.52 -9.63 1.94
C ARG A 55 7.87 -8.26 2.14
N ASP A 56 8.68 -7.27 2.54
CA ASP A 56 8.29 -5.95 2.99
C ASP A 56 7.54 -5.23 1.88
N PHE A 57 7.86 -5.49 0.61
CA PHE A 57 7.12 -4.95 -0.53
C PHE A 57 5.61 -5.25 -0.48
N LYS A 58 5.20 -6.47 -0.10
CA LYS A 58 3.76 -6.77 0.05
C LYS A 58 3.15 -6.10 1.27
N ARG A 59 3.96 -5.88 2.31
CA ARG A 59 3.54 -5.23 3.55
C ARG A 59 3.40 -3.72 3.34
N GLU A 60 4.34 -3.11 2.65
CA GLU A 60 4.39 -1.71 2.24
C GLU A 60 3.27 -1.39 1.25
N ALA A 61 3.05 -2.21 0.21
CA ALA A 61 1.91 -2.05 -0.69
C ALA A 61 0.56 -2.15 0.03
N ARG A 62 0.45 -3.04 1.04
CA ARG A 62 -0.74 -3.11 1.90
C ARG A 62 -0.88 -1.88 2.81
N MET A 63 0.22 -1.40 3.39
CA MET A 63 0.23 -0.20 4.21
C MET A 63 -0.17 1.03 3.39
N GLN A 64 0.37 1.19 2.18
CA GLN A 64 0.02 2.29 1.29
C GLN A 64 -1.46 2.26 0.93
N LYS A 65 -2.01 1.10 0.55
CA LYS A 65 -3.45 0.95 0.29
C LYS A 65 -4.32 1.31 1.51
N ASN A 66 -3.87 0.94 2.71
CA ASN A 66 -4.57 1.28 3.94
C ASN A 66 -4.52 2.80 4.21
N ILE A 67 -3.36 3.43 3.98
CA ILE A 67 -3.20 4.88 4.09
C ILE A 67 -4.13 5.59 3.10
N ASP A 68 -4.14 5.18 1.84
CA ASP A 68 -5.00 5.76 0.80
C ASP A 68 -6.50 5.64 1.13
N SER A 69 -6.88 4.52 1.78
CA SER A 69 -8.26 4.32 2.24
C SER A 69 -8.61 5.25 3.41
N ILE A 70 -7.68 5.45 4.34
CA ILE A 70 -7.87 6.36 5.48
C ILE A 70 -7.94 7.82 5.00
N THR A 71 -7.06 8.23 4.10
CA THR A 71 -7.06 9.60 3.55
C THR A 71 -8.34 9.88 2.77
N GLY A 72 -8.83 8.92 1.98
CA GLY A 72 -10.14 9.03 1.32
C GLY A 72 -11.29 9.22 2.32
N GLY A 73 -11.33 8.41 3.39
CA GLY A 73 -12.35 8.54 4.45
C GLY A 73 -12.29 9.89 5.18
N LEU A 74 -11.08 10.42 5.43
CA LEU A 74 -10.90 11.73 6.03
C LEU A 74 -11.40 12.87 5.13
N ASP A 75 -11.19 12.77 3.82
CA ASP A 75 -11.69 13.75 2.87
C ASP A 75 -13.23 13.75 2.80
N ASP A 76 -13.86 12.58 2.90
CA ASP A 76 -15.32 12.48 2.93
C ASP A 76 -15.90 13.05 4.23
N LEU A 77 -15.29 12.75 5.39
CA LEU A 77 -15.67 13.38 6.66
C LEU A 77 -15.51 14.91 6.62
N ARG A 78 -14.43 15.41 5.98
CA ARG A 78 -14.22 16.85 5.82
C ARG A 78 -15.32 17.50 4.98
N LYS A 79 -15.80 16.83 3.92
CA LYS A 79 -16.94 17.32 3.12
C LYS A 79 -18.21 17.35 3.95
N GLU A 80 -18.47 16.32 4.73
CA GLU A 80 -19.67 16.21 5.57
C GLU A 80 -19.71 17.29 6.66
N ILE A 81 -18.58 17.54 7.33
CA ILE A 81 -18.45 18.64 8.31
C ILE A 81 -18.72 20.00 7.65
N ARG A 82 -18.21 20.25 6.43
CA ARG A 82 -18.51 21.50 5.71
C ARG A 82 -20.00 21.65 5.42
N SER A 83 -20.67 20.58 5.01
CA SER A 83 -22.11 20.56 4.76
C SER A 83 -22.91 20.84 6.03
N LEU A 84 -22.54 20.20 7.14
CA LEU A 84 -23.15 20.46 8.45
C LEU A 84 -22.96 21.91 8.88
N HIS A 85 -21.74 22.45 8.74
CA HIS A 85 -21.46 23.84 9.07
C HIS A 85 -22.27 24.81 8.21
N HIS A 86 -22.49 24.50 6.93
CA HIS A 86 -23.35 25.29 6.05
C HIS A 86 -24.82 25.26 6.50
N LEU A 87 -25.35 24.08 6.86
CA LEU A 87 -26.70 23.91 7.37
C LEU A 87 -26.92 24.66 8.69
N VAL A 88 -25.96 24.57 9.61
CA VAL A 88 -26.01 25.31 10.89
C VAL A 88 -26.06 26.81 10.62
N ASN A 89 -25.19 27.33 9.74
CA ASN A 89 -25.20 28.76 9.39
C ASN A 89 -26.52 29.22 8.74
N LEU A 90 -27.14 28.40 7.90
CA LEU A 90 -28.46 28.69 7.34
C LEU A 90 -29.53 28.74 8.42
N SER A 91 -29.55 27.75 9.33
CA SER A 91 -30.51 27.71 10.44
C SER A 91 -30.39 28.92 11.38
N MET A 92 -29.17 29.35 11.67
CA MET A 92 -28.89 30.53 12.49
C MET A 92 -29.43 31.80 11.82
N LYS A 93 -29.13 32.00 10.53
CA LYS A 93 -29.65 33.14 9.74
C LYS A 93 -31.18 33.17 9.66
N ASP A 94 -31.82 32.00 9.53
CA ASP A 94 -33.28 31.90 9.51
C ASP A 94 -33.90 32.22 10.87
N SER A 95 -33.24 31.84 11.97
CA SER A 95 -33.68 32.15 13.33
C SER A 95 -33.57 33.66 13.65
N GLU A 96 -32.52 34.32 13.17
CA GLU A 96 -32.33 35.78 13.30
C GLU A 96 -33.41 36.56 12.54
N LYS A 97 -33.74 36.14 11.31
CA LYS A 97 -34.83 36.76 10.51
C LYS A 97 -36.20 36.61 11.18
N LYS A 98 -36.49 35.47 11.79
CA LYS A 98 -37.76 35.23 12.51
C LYS A 98 -37.89 36.11 13.76
N ASN A 99 -36.81 36.29 14.52
CA ASN A 99 -36.81 37.16 15.69
C ASN A 99 -36.93 38.65 15.31
N SER A 100 -36.26 39.09 14.23
CA SER A 100 -36.39 40.46 13.71
C SER A 100 -37.83 40.82 13.32
N ARG A 101 -38.54 39.90 12.63
CA ARG A 101 -39.95 40.12 12.25
C ARG A 101 -40.92 40.17 13.42
N ARG A 102 -40.65 39.47 14.53
CA ARG A 102 -41.48 39.53 15.75
C ARG A 102 -41.30 40.82 16.54
N GLY A 103 -40.16 41.51 16.40
CA GLY A 103 -39.91 42.80 17.05
C GLY A 103 -40.61 43.99 16.39
N LEU A 104 -41.04 43.89 15.13
CA LEU A 104 -41.74 44.97 14.41
C LEU A 104 -43.26 45.03 14.70
N PHE A 105 -43.84 44.05 15.39
CA PHE A 105 -45.27 44.01 15.75
C PHE A 105 -45.47 44.22 17.27
N LYS A 106 -44.79 45.22 17.84
CA LYS A 106 -45.05 45.75 19.18
C LYS A 106 -45.14 47.26 19.16
#